data_AF-A0A0N0L8J3-F1
#
_entry.id   AF-A0A0N0L8J3-F1
#
_cell.length_a   1.000
_cell.length_b   1.000
_cell.length_c   1.000
_cell.angle_alpha   90.00
_cell.angle_beta   90.00
_cell.angle_gamma   90.00
#
_symmetry.space_group_name_H-M   'P 1'
#
loop_
_entity.id
_entity.type
_entity.pdbx_description
1 polymer ?
#
loop_
_entity_poly.entity_id
_entity_poly.type
_entity_poly.pdbx_seq_one_letter_code
_entity_poly.pdbx_strand_id
1 'polypeptide(L)'
;MIEQLFKALHHYNEAYRELINEKAMRHTPDHGDFEVFIQSALKLTKPEDWGFICSSMDIINDSLLGIEHFCKYGLDGPTKYDDFGEKYIRLYGVLNATYIQQQALLNLHRIANVMNLRDIESKVANLQVREVRNKLGAHSVDYANREAGNTESFVPVRFTLSGMRCDYYNNTTLQHTEVDLKVILGEHVELMNDMYDAIYRKSVGTIYKTNKDKREELLEKIDDAKVLRNGGIVMRTPDGKRIFITAFESDKQD
;
A
#
# COMPACT_ATOMS: atom_id res chain seq x y z
N MET A 1 -15.05 3.14 5.77
CA MET A 1 -13.68 3.51 6.21
C MET A 1 -12.62 3.04 5.22
N ILE A 2 -12.51 1.74 4.88
CA ILE A 2 -11.46 1.26 3.96
C ILE A 2 -11.46 1.92 2.57
N GLU A 3 -12.63 2.23 2.00
CA GLU A 3 -12.75 2.95 0.72
C GLU A 3 -12.04 4.31 0.71
N GLN A 4 -12.06 5.01 1.84
CA GLN A 4 -11.41 6.30 1.99
C GLN A 4 -9.89 6.16 2.08
N LEU A 5 -9.41 5.06 2.67
CA LEU A 5 -7.99 4.70 2.66
C LEU A 5 -7.50 4.39 1.24
N PHE A 6 -8.31 3.75 0.39
CA PHE A 6 -7.97 3.52 -1.02
C PHE A 6 -7.88 4.82 -1.80
N LYS A 7 -8.84 5.74 -1.64
CA LYS A 7 -8.78 7.06 -2.30
C LYS A 7 -7.53 7.84 -1.91
N ALA A 8 -7.17 7.84 -0.62
CA ALA A 8 -5.95 8.47 -0.15
C ALA A 8 -4.70 7.82 -0.77
N LEU A 9 -4.66 6.48 -0.84
CA LEU A 9 -3.51 5.76 -1.40
C LEU A 9 -3.35 5.98 -2.91
N HIS A 10 -4.47 6.01 -3.66
CA HIS A 10 -4.48 6.41 -5.07
C HIS A 10 -3.92 7.83 -5.23
N HIS A 11 -4.37 8.79 -4.41
CA HIS A 11 -3.87 10.17 -4.44
C HIS A 11 -2.36 10.24 -4.17
N TYR A 12 -1.84 9.49 -3.20
CA TYR A 12 -0.39 9.41 -2.95
C TYR A 12 0.36 8.83 -4.16
N ASN A 13 -0.14 7.76 -4.75
CA ASN A 13 0.48 7.10 -5.91
C ASN A 13 0.52 8.01 -7.13
N GLU A 14 -0.60 8.65 -7.47
CA GLU A 14 -0.70 9.61 -8.57
C GLU A 14 0.22 10.81 -8.35
N ALA A 15 0.17 11.44 -7.17
CA ALA A 15 1.02 12.59 -6.87
C ALA A 15 2.51 12.23 -6.90
N TYR A 16 2.90 11.04 -6.43
CA TYR A 16 4.28 10.60 -6.49
C TYR A 16 4.72 10.34 -7.93
N ARG A 17 3.88 9.71 -8.74
CA ARG A 17 4.15 9.48 -10.17
C ARG A 17 4.30 10.80 -10.93
N GLU A 18 3.43 11.78 -10.68
CA GLU A 18 3.55 13.14 -11.23
C GLU A 18 4.87 13.79 -10.84
N LEU A 19 5.25 13.74 -9.55
CA LEU A 19 6.51 14.29 -9.03
C LEU A 19 7.73 13.71 -9.78
N ILE A 20 7.76 12.40 -9.94
CA ILE A 20 8.86 11.69 -10.59
C ILE A 20 8.89 11.99 -12.10
N ASN A 21 7.74 11.91 -12.77
CA ASN A 21 7.64 12.15 -14.21
C ASN A 21 7.94 13.60 -14.59
N GLU A 22 7.54 14.58 -13.77
CA GLU A 22 7.86 16.00 -13.99
C GLU A 22 9.37 16.22 -14.04
N LYS A 23 10.15 15.47 -13.26
CA LYS A 23 11.62 15.52 -13.33
C LYS A 23 12.17 14.80 -14.55
N ALA A 24 11.68 13.59 -14.83
CA ALA A 24 12.13 12.81 -15.98
C ALA A 24 11.87 13.54 -17.31
N MET A 25 10.71 14.18 -17.46
CA MET A 25 10.31 14.92 -18.67
C MET A 25 11.14 16.17 -18.96
N ARG A 26 11.96 16.63 -18.01
CA ARG A 26 12.88 17.77 -18.23
C ARG A 26 14.17 17.34 -18.93
N HIS A 27 14.38 16.05 -19.14
CA HIS A 27 15.52 15.57 -19.92
C HIS A 27 15.43 16.07 -21.36
N THR A 28 16.56 16.58 -21.84
CA THR A 28 16.75 16.96 -23.25
C THR A 28 18.12 16.41 -23.69
N PRO A 29 18.41 16.32 -25.00
CA PRO A 29 19.73 15.88 -25.48
C PRO A 29 20.90 16.70 -24.90
N ASP A 30 20.68 17.96 -24.55
CA ASP A 30 21.69 18.85 -23.94
C ASP A 30 22.08 18.44 -22.52
N HIS A 31 21.23 17.67 -21.83
CA HIS A 31 21.50 17.13 -20.50
C HIS A 31 22.35 15.85 -20.52
N GLY A 32 22.73 15.36 -21.70
CA GLY A 32 23.54 14.15 -21.86
C GLY A 32 22.76 12.87 -21.60
N ASP A 33 23.43 11.88 -21.02
CA ASP A 33 22.84 10.57 -20.75
C ASP A 33 21.66 10.66 -19.75
N PHE A 34 20.58 9.93 -20.04
CA PHE A 34 19.36 9.98 -19.25
C PHE A 34 19.57 9.45 -17.82
N GLU A 35 20.37 8.38 -17.63
CA GLU A 35 20.60 7.79 -16.31
C GLU A 35 21.36 8.77 -15.41
N VAL A 36 22.37 9.45 -15.96
CA VAL A 36 23.12 10.51 -15.25
C VAL A 36 22.21 11.67 -14.88
N PHE A 37 21.39 12.12 -15.84
CA PHE A 37 20.44 13.20 -15.60
C PHE A 37 19.44 12.85 -14.49
N ILE A 38 18.78 11.68 -14.58
CA ILE A 38 17.69 11.32 -13.68
C ILE A 38 18.22 11.06 -12.26
N GLN A 39 19.40 10.43 -12.14
CA GLN A 39 20.09 10.26 -10.86
C GLN A 39 20.31 11.62 -10.18
N SER A 40 20.81 12.61 -10.94
CA SER A 40 21.03 13.97 -10.42
C SER A 40 19.73 14.72 -10.12
N ALA A 41 18.72 14.60 -10.98
CA ALA A 41 17.44 15.31 -10.88
C ALA A 41 16.62 14.84 -9.67
N LEU A 42 16.62 13.52 -9.40
CA LEU A 42 15.92 12.89 -8.28
C LEU A 42 16.77 12.71 -7.02
N LYS A 43 18.08 13.02 -7.10
CA LYS A 43 19.06 12.82 -6.01
C LYS A 43 19.16 11.36 -5.57
N LEU A 44 19.14 10.45 -6.55
CA LEU A 44 19.27 9.01 -6.30
C LEU A 44 20.69 8.66 -5.89
N THR A 45 20.81 7.67 -5.00
CA THR A 45 22.11 7.15 -4.58
C THR A 45 22.77 6.40 -5.74
N LYS A 46 22.00 5.62 -6.49
CA LYS A 46 22.50 4.80 -7.59
C LYS A 46 21.70 5.01 -8.88
N PRO A 47 22.31 4.89 -10.08
CA PRO A 47 21.59 5.00 -11.34
C PRO A 47 20.45 3.99 -11.48
N GLU A 48 20.66 2.74 -11.05
CA GLU A 48 19.68 1.67 -11.15
C GLU A 48 18.41 1.90 -10.32
N ASP A 49 18.46 2.78 -9.30
CA ASP A 49 17.32 3.13 -8.46
C ASP A 49 16.15 3.68 -9.30
N TRP A 50 16.41 4.26 -10.48
CA TRP A 50 15.38 4.71 -11.41
C TRP A 50 14.43 3.58 -11.82
N GLY A 51 14.97 2.45 -12.30
CA GLY A 51 14.16 1.32 -12.74
C GLY A 51 13.34 0.72 -11.59
N PHE A 52 13.93 0.70 -10.39
CA PHE A 52 13.27 0.26 -9.17
C PHE A 52 12.13 1.20 -8.76
N ILE A 53 12.27 2.51 -8.91
CA ILE A 53 11.19 3.48 -8.65
C ILE A 53 10.02 3.21 -9.61
N CYS A 54 10.28 3.13 -10.91
CA CYS A 54 9.25 2.88 -11.93
C CYS A 54 8.47 1.60 -11.65
N SER A 55 9.20 0.50 -11.46
CA SER A 55 8.59 -0.80 -11.19
C SER A 55 7.79 -0.80 -9.88
N SER A 56 8.28 -0.10 -8.86
CA SER A 56 7.56 -0.01 -7.58
C SER A 56 6.25 0.77 -7.72
N MET A 57 6.23 1.89 -8.45
CA MET A 57 4.99 2.65 -8.68
C MET A 57 3.95 1.85 -9.46
N ASP A 58 4.37 1.03 -10.44
CA ASP A 58 3.46 0.17 -11.20
C ASP A 58 2.90 -0.95 -10.31
N ILE A 59 3.77 -1.66 -9.57
CA ILE A 59 3.35 -2.72 -8.65
C ILE A 59 2.40 -2.18 -7.57
N ILE A 60 2.65 -1.00 -7.01
CA ILE A 60 1.78 -0.40 -6.00
C ILE A 60 0.38 -0.13 -6.58
N ASN A 61 0.31 0.41 -7.79
CA ASN A 61 -0.95 0.68 -8.47
C ASN A 61 -1.73 -0.61 -8.80
N ASP A 62 -1.05 -1.59 -9.41
CA ASP A 62 -1.68 -2.83 -9.84
C ASP A 62 -2.19 -3.66 -8.64
N SER A 63 -1.38 -3.73 -7.59
CA SER A 63 -1.78 -4.39 -6.35
C SER A 63 -2.92 -3.65 -5.65
N LEU A 64 -2.93 -2.31 -5.66
CA LEU A 64 -4.01 -1.50 -5.12
C LEU A 64 -5.34 -1.80 -5.81
N LEU A 65 -5.36 -1.81 -7.15
CA LEU A 65 -6.54 -2.18 -7.94
C LEU A 65 -7.03 -3.60 -7.61
N GLY A 66 -6.10 -4.56 -7.46
CA GLY A 66 -6.43 -5.94 -7.07
C GLY A 66 -7.05 -6.04 -5.68
N ILE A 67 -6.47 -5.34 -4.69
CA ILE A 67 -6.96 -5.33 -3.30
C ILE A 67 -8.33 -4.64 -3.22
N GLU A 68 -8.52 -3.52 -3.92
CA GLU A 68 -9.79 -2.80 -3.98
C GLU A 68 -10.88 -3.67 -4.61
N HIS A 69 -10.57 -4.34 -5.73
CA HIS A 69 -11.48 -5.28 -6.37
C HIS A 69 -11.84 -6.46 -5.45
N PHE A 70 -10.88 -6.97 -4.67
CA PHE A 70 -11.18 -7.96 -3.65
C PHE A 70 -12.09 -7.39 -2.57
N CYS A 71 -11.82 -6.19 -2.05
CA CYS A 71 -12.65 -5.55 -1.02
C CYS A 71 -14.09 -5.28 -1.48
N LYS A 72 -14.31 -5.09 -2.78
CA LYS A 72 -15.64 -4.90 -3.35
C LYS A 72 -16.46 -6.19 -3.43
N TYR A 73 -15.84 -7.31 -3.78
CA TYR A 73 -16.56 -8.55 -4.10
C TYR A 73 -16.26 -9.72 -3.14
N GLY A 74 -15.34 -9.53 -2.20
CA GLY A 74 -14.89 -10.57 -1.26
C GLY A 74 -14.36 -11.82 -1.97
N LEU A 75 -14.41 -12.93 -1.24
CA LEU A 75 -14.09 -14.27 -1.72
C LEU A 75 -15.09 -14.77 -2.77
N ASP A 76 -16.35 -14.37 -2.67
CA ASP A 76 -17.40 -14.85 -3.58
C ASP A 76 -17.22 -14.31 -5.01
N GLY A 77 -16.49 -13.21 -5.17
CA GLY A 77 -16.18 -12.65 -6.47
C GLY A 77 -17.39 -11.96 -7.14
N PRO A 78 -17.18 -11.40 -8.35
CA PRO A 78 -18.25 -10.73 -9.09
C PRO A 78 -19.18 -11.72 -9.79
N THR A 79 -18.83 -13.01 -9.82
CA THR A 79 -19.61 -14.03 -10.52
C THR A 79 -20.82 -14.45 -9.67
N LYS A 80 -21.86 -14.99 -10.33
CA LYS A 80 -23.06 -15.52 -9.65
C LYS A 80 -22.91 -16.99 -9.25
N TYR A 81 -21.77 -17.60 -9.56
CA TYR A 81 -21.54 -19.03 -9.34
C TYR A 81 -20.76 -19.19 -8.04
N ASP A 82 -21.22 -20.09 -7.17
CA ASP A 82 -20.46 -20.48 -5.99
C ASP A 82 -19.34 -21.45 -6.39
N ASP A 83 -18.22 -20.89 -6.85
CA ASP A 83 -17.04 -21.64 -7.29
C ASP A 83 -15.91 -21.55 -6.25
N PHE A 84 -15.63 -22.67 -5.59
CA PHE A 84 -14.53 -22.77 -4.64
C PHE A 84 -13.16 -22.51 -5.28
N GLY A 85 -12.97 -22.89 -6.55
CA GLY A 85 -11.74 -22.61 -7.29
C GLY A 85 -11.49 -21.11 -7.40
N GLU A 86 -12.52 -20.34 -7.77
CA GLU A 86 -12.46 -18.88 -7.79
C GLU A 86 -12.14 -18.32 -6.40
N LYS A 87 -12.85 -18.78 -5.35
CA LYS A 87 -12.61 -18.35 -3.96
C LYS A 87 -11.14 -18.51 -3.54
N TYR A 88 -10.52 -19.63 -3.85
CA TYR A 88 -9.10 -19.85 -3.55
C TYR A 88 -8.18 -18.95 -4.36
N ILE A 89 -8.42 -18.78 -5.66
CA ILE A 89 -7.63 -17.86 -6.50
C ILE A 89 -7.71 -16.44 -5.95
N ARG A 90 -8.90 -16.00 -5.51
CA ARG A 90 -9.11 -14.68 -4.93
C ARG A 90 -8.41 -14.52 -3.58
N LEU A 91 -8.52 -15.51 -2.70
CA LEU A 91 -7.81 -15.51 -1.41
C LEU A 91 -6.30 -15.40 -1.61
N TYR A 92 -5.71 -16.28 -2.43
CA TYR A 92 -4.27 -16.26 -2.67
C TYR A 92 -3.84 -15.02 -3.44
N GLY A 93 -4.67 -14.55 -4.36
CA GLY A 93 -4.48 -13.32 -5.12
C GLY A 93 -4.38 -12.10 -4.22
N VAL A 94 -5.34 -11.89 -3.31
CA VAL A 94 -5.31 -10.72 -2.41
C VAL A 94 -4.16 -10.79 -1.42
N LEU A 95 -3.87 -11.97 -0.86
CA LEU A 95 -2.74 -12.15 0.05
C LEU A 95 -1.41 -11.84 -0.65
N ASN A 96 -1.22 -12.31 -1.89
CA ASN A 96 -0.03 -11.97 -2.66
C ASN A 96 0.01 -10.50 -3.11
N ALA A 97 -1.13 -9.90 -3.47
CA ALA A 97 -1.21 -8.49 -3.81
C ALA A 97 -0.75 -7.60 -2.64
N THR A 98 -1.20 -7.89 -1.40
CA THR A 98 -0.71 -7.15 -0.22
C THR A 98 0.79 -7.30 -0.01
N TYR A 99 1.34 -8.50 -0.24
CA TYR A 99 2.76 -8.76 -0.05
C TYR A 99 3.63 -8.00 -1.06
N ILE A 100 3.28 -8.04 -2.36
CA ILE A 100 4.05 -7.33 -3.39
C ILE A 100 3.93 -5.81 -3.22
N GLN A 101 2.78 -5.30 -2.76
CA GLN A 101 2.60 -3.89 -2.42
C GLN A 101 3.52 -3.45 -1.28
N GLN A 102 3.60 -4.26 -0.21
CA GLN A 102 4.51 -4.04 0.91
C GLN A 102 5.97 -3.99 0.44
N GLN A 103 6.38 -4.93 -0.42
CA GLN A 103 7.76 -4.96 -0.93
C GLN A 103 8.09 -3.73 -1.79
N ALA A 104 7.17 -3.31 -2.65
CA ALA A 104 7.34 -2.12 -3.47
C ALA A 104 7.45 -0.83 -2.63
N LEU A 105 6.60 -0.66 -1.61
CA LEU A 105 6.67 0.48 -0.71
C LEU A 105 7.91 0.46 0.19
N LEU A 106 8.32 -0.69 0.71
CA LEU A 106 9.60 -0.81 1.44
C LEU A 106 10.79 -0.45 0.54
N ASN A 107 10.75 -0.84 -0.73
CA ASN A 107 11.78 -0.48 -1.69
C ASN A 107 11.84 1.03 -1.94
N LEU A 108 10.69 1.69 -2.17
CA LEU A 108 10.63 3.15 -2.27
C LEU A 108 11.09 3.85 -0.99
N HIS A 109 10.75 3.32 0.18
CA HIS A 109 11.18 3.83 1.49
C HIS A 109 12.71 3.82 1.64
N ARG A 110 13.37 2.75 1.15
CA ARG A 110 14.83 2.64 1.10
C ARG A 110 15.44 3.65 0.13
N ILE A 111 14.93 3.71 -1.10
CA ILE A 111 15.45 4.61 -2.14
C ILE A 111 15.33 6.08 -1.73
N ALA A 112 14.19 6.45 -1.13
CA ALA A 112 13.96 7.81 -0.61
C ALA A 112 14.79 8.13 0.65
N ASN A 113 15.50 7.15 1.23
CA ASN A 113 16.25 7.30 2.48
C ASN A 113 15.39 7.86 3.63
N VAL A 114 14.17 7.35 3.77
CA VAL A 114 13.28 7.70 4.90
C VAL A 114 13.87 7.10 6.18
N MET A 115 13.83 7.87 7.27
CA MET A 115 14.40 7.45 8.57
C MET A 115 13.65 6.24 9.15
N ASN A 116 14.28 5.56 10.11
CA ASN A 116 13.66 4.46 10.88
C ASN A 116 13.18 3.28 10.02
N LEU A 117 13.96 2.91 8.99
CA LEU A 117 13.66 1.78 8.10
C LEU A 117 13.38 0.47 8.87
N ARG A 118 14.13 0.19 9.94
CA ARG A 118 13.94 -1.02 10.75
C ARG A 118 12.57 -1.06 11.44
N ASP A 119 12.10 0.10 11.92
CA ASP A 119 10.82 0.20 12.59
C ASP A 119 9.68 -0.06 11.60
N ILE A 120 9.78 0.48 10.39
CA ILE A 120 8.75 0.23 9.36
C ILE A 120 8.80 -1.20 8.84
N GLU A 121 9.99 -1.80 8.68
CA GLU A 121 10.14 -3.22 8.35
C GLU A 121 9.48 -4.11 9.41
N SER A 122 9.65 -3.77 10.70
CA SER A 122 9.00 -4.45 11.81
C SER A 122 7.47 -4.31 11.77
N LYS A 123 6.95 -3.09 11.56
CA LYS A 123 5.50 -2.85 11.40
C LYS A 123 4.90 -3.67 10.26
N VAL A 124 5.57 -3.70 9.10
CA VAL A 124 5.14 -4.51 7.95
C VAL A 124 5.21 -6.00 8.26
N ALA A 125 6.26 -6.45 8.95
CA ALA A 125 6.43 -7.85 9.35
C ALA A 125 5.31 -8.33 10.30
N ASN A 126 4.82 -7.44 11.16
CA ASN A 126 3.81 -7.72 12.18
C ASN A 126 2.36 -7.54 11.71
N LEU A 127 2.13 -7.17 10.43
CA LEU A 127 0.77 -7.12 9.89
C LEU A 127 0.14 -8.51 9.87
N GLN A 128 -1.09 -8.63 10.38
CA GLN A 128 -1.82 -9.91 10.40
C GLN A 128 -2.02 -10.47 8.98
N VAL A 129 -2.24 -9.62 7.97
CA VAL A 129 -2.35 -10.08 6.57
C VAL A 129 -1.10 -10.79 6.07
N ARG A 130 0.09 -10.40 6.57
CA ARG A 130 1.36 -11.02 6.22
C ARG A 130 1.51 -12.38 6.88
N GLU A 131 1.09 -12.49 8.14
CA GLU A 131 1.01 -13.77 8.85
C GLU A 131 0.08 -14.74 8.12
N VAL A 132 -1.14 -14.30 7.80
CA VAL A 132 -2.13 -15.09 7.05
C VAL A 132 -1.60 -15.50 5.68
N ARG A 133 -0.93 -14.59 4.95
CA ARG A 133 -0.27 -14.92 3.68
C ARG A 133 0.78 -16.01 3.85
N ASN A 134 1.62 -15.91 4.89
CA ASN A 134 2.66 -16.92 5.13
C ASN A 134 2.05 -18.27 5.49
N LYS A 135 1.01 -18.29 6.32
CA LYS A 135 0.32 -19.52 6.74
C LYS A 135 -0.51 -20.15 5.62
N LEU A 136 -1.15 -19.38 4.74
CA LEU A 136 -2.13 -19.92 3.78
C LEU A 136 -1.67 -19.89 2.33
N GLY A 137 -0.86 -18.91 1.93
CA GLY A 137 -0.51 -18.66 0.53
C GLY A 137 0.96 -18.91 0.18
N ALA A 138 1.79 -19.39 1.12
CA ALA A 138 3.23 -19.51 0.89
C ALA A 138 3.91 -20.70 1.58
N HIS A 139 3.70 -20.85 2.89
CA HIS A 139 4.38 -21.84 3.73
C HIS A 139 3.38 -22.74 4.46
N SER A 140 2.27 -23.07 3.79
CA SER A 140 1.12 -23.73 4.42
C SER A 140 1.38 -25.17 4.87
N VAL A 141 2.45 -25.80 4.39
CA VAL A 141 2.84 -27.18 4.75
C VAL A 141 4.16 -27.24 5.53
N ASP A 142 4.86 -26.12 5.66
CA ASP A 142 6.22 -26.02 6.19
C ASP A 142 6.46 -24.70 6.96
N TYR A 143 5.42 -24.16 7.61
CA TYR A 143 5.52 -22.90 8.35
C TYR A 143 6.49 -23.05 9.53
N ALA A 144 7.61 -22.32 9.49
CA ALA A 144 8.60 -22.34 10.54
C ALA A 144 8.17 -21.43 11.71
N ASN A 145 7.60 -22.02 12.76
CA ASN A 145 7.31 -21.32 14.00
C ASN A 145 8.60 -21.21 14.84
N ARG A 146 9.27 -20.06 14.71
CA ARG A 146 10.56 -19.80 15.35
C ARG A 146 10.48 -19.70 16.87
N GLU A 147 9.33 -19.31 17.42
CA GLU A 147 9.14 -19.19 18.87
C GLU A 147 8.98 -20.56 19.52
N ALA A 148 8.19 -21.45 18.92
CA ALA A 148 8.00 -22.82 19.39
C ALA A 148 9.10 -23.79 18.92
N GLY A 149 9.95 -23.38 17.97
CA GLY A 149 11.04 -24.19 17.44
C GLY A 149 10.58 -25.39 16.62
N ASN A 150 9.38 -25.35 16.03
CA ASN A 150 8.78 -26.44 15.27
C ASN A 150 8.27 -25.97 13.90
N THR A 151 7.90 -26.95 13.07
CA THR A 151 7.25 -26.72 11.78
C THR A 151 5.76 -27.04 11.90
N GLU A 152 4.93 -26.13 11.39
CA GLU A 152 3.47 -26.21 11.44
C GLU A 152 2.87 -26.28 10.04
N SER A 153 1.67 -26.87 9.94
CA SER A 153 0.89 -26.88 8.70
C SER A 153 -0.48 -26.25 8.92
N PHE A 154 -0.90 -25.45 7.95
CA PHE A 154 -2.14 -24.69 7.94
C PHE A 154 -2.95 -24.96 6.68
N VAL A 155 -4.26 -24.95 6.83
CA VAL A 155 -5.21 -25.17 5.73
C VAL A 155 -6.42 -24.25 5.88
N PRO A 156 -6.86 -23.56 4.81
CA PRO A 156 -8.11 -22.82 4.85
C PRO A 156 -9.32 -23.75 5.03
N VAL A 157 -10.25 -23.36 5.88
CA VAL A 157 -11.49 -24.10 6.13
C VAL A 157 -12.48 -23.80 5.00
N ARG A 158 -12.65 -24.75 4.07
CA ARG A 158 -13.41 -24.52 2.82
C ARG A 158 -14.84 -24.02 3.04
N PHE A 159 -15.57 -24.58 4.01
CA PHE A 159 -16.98 -24.28 4.22
C PHE A 159 -17.24 -22.90 4.85
N THR A 160 -16.20 -22.20 5.31
CA THR A 160 -16.33 -20.84 5.86
C THR A 160 -15.81 -19.76 4.90
N LEU A 161 -15.28 -20.15 3.73
CA LEU A 161 -14.82 -19.21 2.70
C LEU A 161 -16.00 -18.53 2.01
N SER A 162 -16.35 -17.34 2.49
CA SER A 162 -17.38 -16.48 1.88
C SER A 162 -17.19 -15.03 2.33
N GLY A 163 -17.56 -14.09 1.46
CA GLY A 163 -17.47 -12.66 1.73
C GLY A 163 -16.08 -12.23 2.18
N MET A 164 -15.99 -11.66 3.38
CA MET A 164 -14.74 -11.22 4.01
C MET A 164 -14.25 -12.17 5.11
N ARG A 165 -14.82 -13.37 5.22
CA ARG A 165 -14.46 -14.33 6.25
C ARG A 165 -13.51 -15.39 5.69
N CYS A 166 -12.39 -15.58 6.36
CA CYS A 166 -11.48 -16.68 6.09
C CYS A 166 -11.11 -17.35 7.40
N ASP A 167 -11.46 -18.62 7.55
CA ASP A 167 -10.96 -19.39 8.68
C ASP A 167 -9.86 -20.33 8.20
N TYR A 168 -8.94 -20.67 9.09
CA TYR A 168 -7.94 -21.69 8.84
C TYR A 168 -7.70 -22.55 10.08
N TYR A 169 -7.15 -23.73 9.84
CA TYR A 169 -6.84 -24.71 10.85
C TYR A 169 -5.35 -25.00 10.88
N ASN A 170 -4.76 -25.04 12.08
CA ASN A 170 -3.42 -25.55 12.30
C ASN A 170 -3.50 -27.08 12.47
N ASN A 171 -3.04 -27.84 11.48
CA ASN A 171 -3.06 -29.30 11.51
C ASN A 171 -2.10 -29.89 12.56
N THR A 172 -1.13 -29.12 13.04
CA THR A 172 -0.18 -29.56 14.07
C THR A 172 -0.77 -29.41 15.47
N THR A 173 -1.41 -28.27 15.77
CA THR A 173 -1.94 -27.97 17.11
C THR A 173 -3.45 -28.20 17.25
N LEU A 174 -4.14 -28.49 16.15
CA LEU A 174 -5.60 -28.61 16.09
C LEU A 174 -6.34 -27.30 16.43
N GLN A 175 -5.66 -26.16 16.32
CA GLN A 175 -6.24 -24.85 16.59
C GLN A 175 -6.95 -24.31 15.36
N HIS A 176 -8.18 -23.86 15.55
CA HIS A 176 -8.95 -23.09 14.58
C HIS A 176 -8.72 -21.59 14.79
N THR A 177 -8.63 -20.83 13.71
CA THR A 177 -8.51 -19.37 13.73
C THR A 177 -9.48 -18.77 12.72
N GLU A 178 -10.26 -17.79 13.17
CA GLU A 178 -11.12 -16.98 12.32
C GLU A 178 -10.41 -15.68 11.94
N VAL A 179 -10.55 -15.26 10.69
CA VAL A 179 -9.97 -14.02 10.18
C VAL A 179 -11.04 -13.21 9.47
N ASP A 180 -11.22 -11.97 9.93
CA ASP A 180 -11.94 -10.95 9.18
C ASP A 180 -10.96 -10.26 8.21
N LEU A 181 -11.07 -10.63 6.93
CA LEU A 181 -10.24 -10.08 5.86
C LEU A 181 -10.41 -8.57 5.74
N LYS A 182 -11.59 -8.02 6.05
CA LYS A 182 -11.83 -6.57 5.97
C LYS A 182 -10.99 -5.80 6.98
N VAL A 183 -10.83 -6.34 8.19
CA VAL A 183 -10.05 -5.72 9.26
C VAL A 183 -8.56 -5.73 8.89
N ILE A 184 -8.00 -6.90 8.57
CA ILE A 184 -6.57 -7.02 8.28
C ILE A 184 -6.16 -6.30 7.00
N LEU A 185 -7.05 -6.22 6.00
CA LEU A 185 -6.81 -5.43 4.78
C LEU A 185 -6.91 -3.94 5.10
N GLY A 186 -7.80 -3.53 5.99
CA GLY A 186 -7.88 -2.15 6.49
C GLY A 186 -6.57 -1.70 7.13
N GLU A 187 -6.05 -2.48 8.07
CA GLU A 187 -4.76 -2.22 8.74
C GLU A 187 -3.59 -2.16 7.75
N HIS A 188 -3.58 -3.06 6.77
CA HIS A 188 -2.58 -3.05 5.70
C HIS A 188 -2.64 -1.75 4.90
N VAL A 189 -3.81 -1.37 4.38
CA VAL A 189 -3.96 -0.16 3.54
C VAL A 189 -3.65 1.10 4.36
N GLU A 190 -3.99 1.10 5.65
CA GLU A 190 -3.64 2.18 6.57
C GLU A 190 -2.12 2.36 6.69
N LEU A 191 -1.38 1.27 6.95
CA LEU A 191 0.07 1.31 7.01
C LEU A 191 0.69 1.72 5.66
N MET A 192 0.12 1.25 4.54
CA MET A 192 0.63 1.62 3.20
C MET A 192 0.47 3.14 2.95
N ASN A 193 -0.63 3.75 3.41
CA ASN A 193 -0.81 5.21 3.37
C ASN A 193 0.26 5.93 4.19
N ASP A 194 0.52 5.49 5.43
CA ASP A 194 1.55 6.09 6.29
C ASP A 194 2.95 6.02 5.65
N MET A 195 3.28 4.86 5.08
CA MET A 195 4.54 4.66 4.35
C MET A 195 4.66 5.61 3.17
N TYR A 196 3.60 5.72 2.36
CA TYR A 196 3.62 6.55 1.16
C TYR A 196 3.71 8.04 1.49
N ASP A 197 3.01 8.51 2.53
CA ASP A 197 3.14 9.89 3.02
C ASP A 197 4.59 10.20 3.41
N ALA A 198 5.22 9.32 4.17
CA ALA A 198 6.61 9.48 4.59
C ALA A 198 7.58 9.50 3.40
N ILE A 199 7.39 8.60 2.43
CA ILE A 199 8.17 8.55 1.18
C ILE A 199 8.00 9.86 0.41
N TYR A 200 6.77 10.28 0.15
CA TYR A 200 6.47 11.48 -0.64
C TYR A 200 7.12 12.72 -0.02
N ARG A 201 6.89 12.94 1.28
CA ARG A 201 7.44 14.11 1.98
C ARG A 201 8.96 14.12 1.98
N LYS A 202 9.59 12.96 2.19
CA LYS A 202 11.05 12.83 2.15
C LYS A 202 11.60 13.12 0.76
N SER A 203 11.00 12.57 -0.29
CA SER A 203 11.40 12.79 -1.68
C SER A 203 11.25 14.26 -2.06
N VAL A 204 10.11 14.90 -1.77
CA VAL A 204 9.89 16.33 -2.02
C VAL A 204 10.91 17.20 -1.26
N GLY A 205 11.14 16.91 0.02
CA GLY A 205 12.14 17.62 0.82
C GLY A 205 13.58 17.49 0.28
N THR A 206 13.90 16.37 -0.37
CA THR A 206 15.21 16.10 -0.94
C THR A 206 15.37 16.75 -2.33
N ILE A 207 14.40 16.52 -3.21
CA ILE A 207 14.40 16.98 -4.60
C ILE A 207 14.29 18.50 -4.69
N TYR A 208 13.45 19.11 -3.84
CA TYR A 208 13.20 20.56 -3.81
C TYR A 208 13.81 21.23 -2.58
N LYS A 209 14.94 20.73 -2.07
CA LYS A 209 15.64 21.28 -0.90
C LYS A 209 15.88 22.80 -0.99
N THR A 210 16.19 23.31 -2.18
CA THR A 210 16.50 24.72 -2.44
C THR A 210 15.32 25.55 -2.94
N ASN A 211 14.26 24.93 -3.46
CA ASN A 211 13.07 25.61 -3.98
C ASN A 211 11.93 25.50 -2.96
N LYS A 212 11.88 26.45 -2.02
CA LYS A 212 10.92 26.44 -0.91
C LYS A 212 9.48 26.52 -1.39
N ASP A 213 9.19 27.42 -2.33
CA ASP A 213 7.84 27.67 -2.83
C ASP A 213 7.25 26.40 -3.47
N LYS A 214 8.02 25.75 -4.37
CA LYS A 214 7.56 24.50 -5.00
C LYS A 214 7.42 23.37 -3.99
N ARG A 215 8.30 23.32 -2.98
CA ARG A 215 8.22 22.33 -1.90
C ARG A 215 6.95 22.50 -1.07
N GLU A 216 6.61 23.73 -0.70
CA GLU A 216 5.41 24.05 0.08
C GLU A 216 4.14 23.75 -0.72
N GLU A 217 4.10 24.14 -2.00
CA GLU A 217 3.00 23.81 -2.93
C GLU A 217 2.72 22.30 -2.98
N LEU A 218 3.76 21.48 -3.17
CA LEU A 218 3.64 20.03 -3.26
C LEU A 218 3.22 19.39 -1.93
N LEU A 219 3.73 19.89 -0.81
CA LEU A 219 3.35 19.40 0.52
C LEU A 219 1.91 19.78 0.89
N GLU A 220 1.44 20.95 0.46
CA GLU A 220 0.03 21.33 0.64
C GLU A 220 -0.89 20.44 -0.22
N LYS A 221 -0.49 20.14 -1.47
CA LYS A 221 -1.24 19.22 -2.35
C LYS A 221 -1.32 17.81 -1.77
N ILE A 222 -0.26 17.32 -1.12
CA ILE A 222 -0.30 15.97 -0.54
C ILE A 222 -1.13 15.89 0.75
N ASP A 223 -1.32 17.00 1.47
CA ASP A 223 -2.21 17.05 2.63
C ASP A 223 -3.69 16.83 2.25
N ASP A 224 -4.06 16.91 0.96
CA ASP A 224 -5.38 16.47 0.46
C ASP A 224 -5.65 15.00 0.79
N ALA A 225 -4.63 14.14 0.77
CA ALA A 225 -4.77 12.72 1.12
C ALA A 225 -5.21 12.49 2.56
N LYS A 226 -4.80 13.36 3.51
CA LYS A 226 -5.24 13.27 4.91
C LYS A 226 -6.73 13.55 5.05
N VAL A 227 -7.24 14.52 4.29
CA VAL A 227 -8.68 14.84 4.26
C VAL A 227 -9.45 13.66 3.68
N LEU A 228 -8.98 13.10 2.57
CA LEU A 228 -9.57 11.91 1.95
C LEU A 228 -9.60 10.72 2.93
N ARG A 229 -8.48 10.43 3.60
CA ARG A 229 -8.36 9.35 4.60
C ARG A 229 -9.42 9.47 5.70
N ASN A 230 -9.69 10.68 6.15
CA ASN A 230 -10.68 10.97 7.20
C ASN A 230 -12.13 11.07 6.67
N GLY A 231 -12.38 10.64 5.42
CA GLY A 231 -13.70 10.62 4.82
C GLY A 231 -14.17 11.96 4.26
N GLY A 232 -13.29 12.96 4.22
CA GLY A 232 -13.58 14.23 3.59
C GLY A 232 -13.49 14.18 2.07
N ILE A 233 -14.07 15.18 1.42
CA ILE A 233 -13.98 15.41 -0.02
C ILE A 233 -13.11 16.65 -0.23
N VAL A 234 -12.16 16.58 -1.15
CA VAL A 234 -11.37 17.73 -1.58
C VAL A 234 -11.74 18.09 -3.01
N MET A 235 -11.95 19.38 -3.26
CA MET A 235 -12.14 19.95 -4.60
C MET A 235 -11.24 21.18 -4.75
N ARG A 236 -10.77 21.43 -5.98
CA ARG A 236 -10.08 22.67 -6.33
C ARG A 236 -10.91 23.43 -7.36
N THR A 237 -11.16 24.70 -7.11
CA THR A 237 -11.85 25.58 -8.05
C THR A 237 -10.92 25.97 -9.20
N PRO A 238 -11.46 26.45 -10.35
CA PRO A 238 -10.64 26.91 -11.47
C PRO A 238 -9.66 28.04 -11.11
N ASP A 239 -9.98 28.86 -10.10
CA ASP A 239 -9.11 29.92 -9.57
C ASP A 239 -8.11 29.41 -8.50
N GLY A 240 -8.01 28.10 -8.31
CA GLY A 240 -7.02 27.47 -7.44
C GLY A 240 -7.39 27.40 -5.95
N LYS A 241 -8.59 27.84 -5.56
CA LYS A 241 -9.04 27.73 -4.17
C LYS A 241 -9.32 26.26 -3.82
N ARG A 242 -8.85 25.86 -2.65
CA ARG A 242 -9.05 24.52 -2.10
C ARG A 242 -10.30 24.51 -1.24
N ILE A 243 -11.24 23.62 -1.55
CA ILE A 243 -12.47 23.37 -0.79
C ILE A 243 -12.37 21.96 -0.21
N PHE A 244 -12.51 21.84 1.11
CA PHE A 244 -12.67 20.56 1.77
C PHE A 244 -14.04 20.47 2.44
N ILE A 245 -14.72 19.35 2.24
CA ILE A 245 -15.99 19.03 2.90
C ILE A 245 -15.70 17.88 3.85
N THR A 246 -15.83 18.12 5.15
CA THR A 246 -15.70 17.09 6.20
C THR A 246 -17.00 17.02 6.98
N ALA A 247 -17.39 15.81 7.37
CA ALA A 247 -18.45 15.62 8.35
C ALA A 247 -17.81 15.53 9.74
N PHE A 248 -18.41 16.21 10.73
CA PHE A 248 -18.07 16.03 12.14
C PHE A 248 -19.34 15.66 12.89
N GLU A 249 -19.25 14.68 13.79
CA GLU A 249 -20.28 14.48 14.79
C GLU A 249 -20.02 15.48 15.91
N SER A 250 -20.99 16.37 16.18
CA SER A 250 -20.92 17.19 17.38
C SER A 250 -21.15 16.28 18.58
N ASP A 251 -20.25 16.30 19.56
CA ASP A 251 -20.44 15.60 20.82
C ASP A 251 -21.86 15.91 21.35
N LYS A 252 -22.65 14.86 21.59
CA LYS A 252 -23.90 15.00 22.33
C LYS A 252 -23.51 15.55 23.70
N GLN A 253 -23.88 16.78 23.98
CA GLN A 253 -23.95 17.27 25.35
C GLN A 253 -25.04 16.43 26.04
N ASP A 254 -24.61 15.47 26.85
CA ASP A 254 -25.47 14.80 27.84
C ASP A 254 -25.96 15.80 28.89
#